data_AF-A0A381RTQ1-F1
#
_entry.id   AF-A0A381RTQ1-F1
#
_cell.length_a   1.000
_cell.length_b   1.000
_cell.length_c   1.000
_cell.angle_alpha   90.00
_cell.angle_beta   90.00
_cell.angle_gamma   90.00
#
_symmetry.space_group_name_H-M   'P 1'
#
loop_
_entity.id
_entity.type
_entity.pdbx_description
1 polymer ?
#
loop_
_entity_poly.entity_id
_entity_poly.type
_entity_poly.pdbx_seq_one_letter_code
_entity_poly.pdbx_strand_id
1 'polypeptide(L)' 'METTGLENFMLIATKPDNIPIGSMLIFVGFLFWVAIKQMIANDKWIKQGKKEKIWDEMIK' A
#
# COMPACT_ATOMS: atom_id res chain seq x y z
N MET A 1 -11.18 36.19 0.30
CA MET A 1 -11.62 34.99 -0.42
C MET A 1 -11.54 33.84 0.56
N GLU A 2 -12.62 33.09 0.74
CA GLU A 2 -12.55 31.83 1.49
C GLU A 2 -11.78 30.80 0.66
N THR A 3 -10.89 30.05 1.32
CA THR A 3 -10.16 28.95 0.68
C THR A 3 -11.10 27.78 0.42
N THR A 4 -10.97 27.14 -0.74
CA THR A 4 -11.75 25.94 -1.05
C THR A 4 -11.32 24.75 -0.18
N GLY A 5 -12.16 23.71 -0.07
CA GLY A 5 -11.81 22.50 0.68
C GLY A 5 -10.52 21.84 0.18
N LEU A 6 -10.28 21.87 -1.14
CA LEU A 6 -9.05 21.35 -1.74
C LEU A 6 -7.82 22.21 -1.38
N GLU A 7 -7.96 23.53 -1.39
CA GLU A 7 -6.89 24.45 -0.98
C GLU A 7 -6.51 24.25 0.49
N ASN A 8 -7.49 24.06 1.37
CA ASN A 8 -7.24 23.76 2.78
C ASN A 8 -6.55 22.41 2.96
N PHE A 9 -6.97 21.38 2.22
CA PHE A 9 -6.32 20.08 2.25
C PHE A 9 -4.86 20.16 1.79
N MET A 10 -4.60 20.82 0.66
CA MET A 10 -3.24 21.00 0.15
C MET A 10 -2.37 21.79 1.13
N LEU A 11 -2.90 22.87 1.71
CA LEU A 11 -2.18 23.69 2.68
C LEU A 11 -1.79 22.91 3.94
N ILE A 12 -2.59 21.91 4.35
CA ILE A 12 -2.26 21.00 5.45
C ILE A 12 -1.26 19.94 4.99
N ALA A 13 -1.55 19.25 3.89
CA ALA A 13 -0.76 18.12 3.41
C ALA A 13 0.67 18.50 3.03
N THR A 14 0.89 19.72 2.53
CA THR A 14 2.22 20.20 2.13
C THR A 14 2.96 20.93 3.24
N LYS A 15 2.40 21.04 4.46
CA LYS A 15 3.18 21.61 5.56
C LYS A 15 4.38 20.72 5.86
N PRO A 16 5.58 21.29 6.11
CA PRO A 16 6.79 20.51 6.35
C PRO A 16 6.68 19.45 7.44
N ASP A 17 5.91 19.73 8.50
CA ASP A 17 5.65 18.83 9.62
C ASP A 17 4.73 17.65 9.26
N ASN A 18 3.90 17.79 8.23
CA ASN A 18 2.99 16.74 7.76
C ASN A 18 3.58 15.88 6.63
N ILE A 19 4.69 16.29 6.02
CA ILE A 19 5.38 15.50 4.98
C ILE A 19 5.75 14.08 5.47
N PRO A 20 6.29 13.89 6.70
CA PRO A 20 6.60 12.55 7.20
C PRO A 20 5.38 11.63 7.25
N ILE A 21 4.25 12.08 7.81
CA ILE A 21 3.04 11.25 7.91
C ILE A 21 2.42 10.98 6.53
N GLY A 22 2.40 11.97 5.64
CA GLY A 22 1.94 11.79 4.26
C GLY A 22 2.77 10.74 3.51
N SER A 23 4.09 10.77 3.67
CA SER A 23 5.00 9.78 3.10
C SER A 23 4.76 8.38 3.66
N MET A 24 4.53 8.27 4.97
CA MET A 24 4.21 7.00 5.64
C MET A 24 2.90 6.41 5.13
N LEU A 25 1.86 7.23 4.91
CA LEU A 25 0.59 6.75 4.35
C LEU A 25 0.76 6.18 2.93
N ILE A 26 1.56 6.84 2.09
CA ILE A 26 1.89 6.33 0.75
C ILE A 26 2.65 5.00 0.86
N PHE A 27 3.64 4.91 1.74
CA PHE A 27 4.42 3.71 1.96
C PHE A 27 3.57 2.54 2.45
N VAL A 28 2.70 2.77 3.44
CA VAL A 28 1.74 1.77 3.94
C VAL A 28 0.80 1.33 2.83
N GLY A 29 0.28 2.26 2.01
CA GLY A 29 -0.57 1.93 0.85
C GLY A 29 0.15 1.04 -0.17
N PHE A 30 1.44 1.31 -0.43
CA PHE A 30 2.26 0.49 -1.30
C PHE A 30 2.48 -0.91 -0.75
N LEU A 31 2.90 -1.03 0.53
CA LEU A 31 3.09 -2.34 1.17
C LEU A 31 1.79 -3.14 1.25
N PHE A 32 0.67 -2.46 1.52
CA PHE A 32 -0.64 -3.09 1.52
C PHE A 32 -0.98 -3.65 0.13
N TRP A 33 -0.75 -2.89 -0.94
CA TRP A 33 -0.96 -3.38 -2.31
C TRP A 33 -0.09 -4.62 -2.61
N VAL A 34 1.18 -4.60 -2.23
CA VAL A 34 2.09 -5.75 -2.37
C VAL A 34 1.55 -6.96 -1.60
N ALA A 35 1.09 -6.77 -0.36
CA ALA A 35 0.52 -7.84 0.46
C ALA A 35 -0.74 -8.45 -0.17
N ILE A 36 -1.65 -7.62 -0.70
CA ILE A 36 -2.86 -8.11 -1.39
C ILE A 36 -2.50 -8.89 -2.66
N LYS A 37 -1.53 -8.41 -3.44
CA LYS A 37 -1.06 -9.12 -4.64
C LYS A 37 -0.50 -10.50 -4.29
N GLN A 38 0.31 -10.59 -3.23
CA GLN A 38 0.85 -11.87 -2.75
C GLN A 38 -0.26 -12.78 -2.21
N MET A 39 -1.20 -12.25 -1.43
CA MET A 39 -2.34 -12.99 -0.90
C MET A 39 -3.14 -13.66 -2.03
N ILE A 40 -3.45 -12.92 -3.09
CA ILE A 40 -4.22 -13.45 -4.24
C ILE A 40 -3.43 -14.56 -4.96
N ALA A 41 -2.13 -14.37 -5.18
CA ALA A 41 -1.28 -15.38 -5.83
C ALA A 41 -1.19 -16.67 -4.99
N ASN A 42 -0.96 -16.53 -3.69
CA ASN A 42 -0.85 -17.65 -2.77
C ASN A 42 -2.16 -18.42 -2.63
N ASP A 43 -3.30 -17.72 -2.57
CA ASP A 43 -4.63 -18.34 -2.51
C ASP A 43 -4.91 -19.20 -3.76
N LYS A 44 -4.45 -18.77 -4.95
CA LYS A 44 -4.55 -19.58 -6.17
C LYS A 44 -3.77 -20.90 -6.05
N TRP A 45 -2.56 -20.88 -5.50
CA TRP A 45 -1.77 -22.09 -5.30
C TRP A 45 -2.37 -23.04 -4.27
N ILE A 46 -2.89 -22.50 -3.16
CA ILE A 46 -3.59 -23.27 -2.13
C ILE A 46 -4.80 -23.99 -2.72
N LYS A 47 -5.63 -23.28 -3.51
CA LYS A 47 -6.80 -23.86 -4.20
C LYS A 47 -6.44 -24.98 -5.17
N GLN A 48 -5.25 -24.93 -5.75
CA GLN A 48 -4.73 -25.98 -6.65
C GLN A 48 -4.03 -27.13 -5.91
N GLY A 49 -3.94 -27.08 -4.58
CA GLY A 49 -3.20 -28.06 -3.78
C GLY A 49 -1.68 -27.98 -3.90
N LYS A 50 -1.15 -26.88 -4.48
CA LYS A 50 0.28 -26.69 -4.79
C LYS A 50 0.97 -25.73 -3.84
N LYS A 51 0.88 -25.99 -2.53
CA LYS A 51 1.40 -25.06 -1.50
C LYS A 51 2.91 -24.86 -1.58
N GLU A 52 3.65 -25.84 -2.08
CA GLU A 52 5.09 -25.78 -2.31
C GLU A 52 5.50 -24.64 -3.25
N LYS A 53 4.63 -24.26 -4.18
CA LYS A 53 4.89 -23.17 -5.13
C LYS A 53 4.96 -21.79 -4.48
N ILE A 54 4.31 -21.61 -3.32
CA ILE A 54 4.39 -20.36 -2.57
C ILE A 54 5.82 -20.11 -2.10
N TRP A 55 6.53 -21.15 -1.66
CA TRP A 55 7.91 -21.03 -1.21
C TRP A 55 8.87 -20.72 -2.37
N ASP A 56 8.65 -21.39 -3.51
CA ASP A 56 9.38 -21.12 -4.75
C ASP A 56 9.22 -19.66 -5.21
N GLU A 57 8.05 -19.04 -5.03
CA GLU A 57 7.80 -17.66 -5.48
C GLU A 57 8.23 -16.58 -4.48
N MET A 58 8.23 -16.87 -3.18
CA MET A 58 8.52 -15.87 -2.14
C MET A 58 10.00 -15.76 -1.79
N ILE A 59 10.74 -16.87 -1.79
CA ILE A 59 12.13 -16.92 -1.33
C ILE A 59 13.13 -17.24 -2.43
N LYS A 60 12.72 -18.04 -3.40
CA LYS A 60 13.62 -18.60 -4.42
C LYS A 60 13.67 -17.71 -5.66
#